data_AF-A0A7K2WRI7-F1
#
_entry.id   AF-A0A7K2WRI7-F1
#
_cell.length_a   1.000
_cell.length_b   1.000
_cell.length_c   1.000
_cell.angle_alpha   90.00
_cell.angle_beta   90.00
_cell.angle_gamma   90.00
#
_symmetry.space_group_name_H-M   'P 1'
#
loop_
_entity.id
_entity.type
_entity.pdbx_description
1 polymer ?
#
loop_
_entity_poly.entity_id
_entity_poly.type
_entity_poly.pdbx_seq_one_letter_code
_entity_poly.pdbx_strand_id
1 'polypeptide(L)'
;MSPPRRLVVVGNPANRRVTLFQDAVRAAGLPPARVVAWRDVLRADSASAAGFAAGETVRIDSPGEDGEVELLLRGAGDPTRVEGTARWYGRFTAAVHALAREAVAAGATVLDDPGELSVLFDKRLCHGVLDGAGVPVPLSPTSGPAAPAVAGWAGVRAL
;
A
#
# COMPACT_ATOMS: atom_id res chain seq x y z
N MET A 1 -9.95 -4.05 32.04
CA MET A 1 -10.23 -3.22 30.84
C MET A 1 -8.97 -3.24 29.99
N SER A 2 -9.06 -3.64 28.72
CA SER A 2 -7.92 -3.52 27.80
C SER A 2 -7.55 -2.04 27.63
N PRO A 3 -6.25 -1.70 27.50
CA PRO A 3 -5.84 -0.32 27.24
C PRO A 3 -6.53 0.21 25.98
N PRO A 4 -6.83 1.53 25.91
CA PRO A 4 -7.46 2.13 24.75
C PRO A 4 -6.61 1.90 23.50
N ARG A 5 -7.25 1.46 22.40
CA ARG A 5 -6.56 1.20 21.13
C ARG A 5 -6.02 2.52 20.57
N ARG A 6 -4.72 2.57 20.32
CA ARG A 6 -4.06 3.73 19.69
C ARG A 6 -3.96 3.48 18.18
N LEU A 7 -4.86 4.09 17.43
CA LEU A 7 -4.92 3.88 15.98
C LEU A 7 -4.06 4.91 15.25
N VAL A 8 -3.35 4.44 14.22
CA VAL A 8 -2.60 5.28 13.28
C VAL A 8 -3.07 4.93 11.87
N VAL A 9 -3.27 5.94 11.03
CA VAL A 9 -3.53 5.77 9.60
C VAL A 9 -2.44 6.49 8.80
N VAL A 10 -1.71 5.73 8.00
CA VAL A 10 -0.83 6.28 6.97
C VAL A 10 -1.68 6.51 5.72
N GLY A 11 -1.92 7.76 5.35
CA GLY A 11 -2.82 8.09 4.27
C GLY A 11 -2.81 9.56 3.90
N ASN A 12 -3.44 9.92 2.79
CA ASN A 12 -3.57 11.31 2.37
C ASN A 12 -4.62 12.02 3.24
N PRO A 13 -4.27 13.06 4.04
CA PRO A 13 -5.19 13.63 5.03
C PRO A 13 -6.50 14.17 4.44
N ALA A 14 -6.47 14.66 3.21
CA ALA A 14 -7.64 15.18 2.49
C ALA A 14 -8.45 14.06 1.77
N ASN A 15 -7.98 12.82 1.76
CA ASN A 15 -8.64 11.73 1.07
C ASN A 15 -9.85 11.22 1.85
N ARG A 16 -10.95 10.96 1.13
CA ARG A 16 -12.20 10.44 1.69
C ARG A 16 -12.02 9.18 2.54
N ARG A 17 -11.06 8.29 2.20
CA ARG A 17 -10.78 7.06 2.98
C ARG A 17 -10.32 7.40 4.40
N VAL A 18 -9.45 8.39 4.54
CA VAL A 18 -8.98 8.85 5.85
C VAL A 18 -10.13 9.51 6.63
N THR A 19 -10.93 10.36 5.99
CA THR A 19 -12.12 10.97 6.61
C THR A 19 -13.10 9.92 7.12
N LEU A 20 -13.49 8.97 6.27
CA LEU A 20 -14.43 7.90 6.63
C LEU A 20 -13.88 6.98 7.72
N PHE A 21 -12.56 6.75 7.73
CA PHE A 21 -11.92 6.00 8.81
C PHE A 21 -12.00 6.76 10.14
N GLN A 22 -11.71 8.07 10.15
CA GLN A 22 -11.85 8.89 11.37
C GLN A 22 -13.30 8.92 11.88
N ASP A 23 -14.28 8.98 10.99
CA ASP A 23 -15.69 8.92 11.36
C ASP A 23 -16.06 7.57 11.99
N ALA A 24 -15.56 6.46 11.44
CA ALA A 24 -15.74 5.13 12.03
C ALA A 24 -15.07 5.00 13.41
N VAL A 25 -13.86 5.55 13.58
CA VAL A 25 -13.16 5.60 14.87
C VAL A 25 -13.97 6.36 15.91
N ARG A 26 -14.51 7.54 15.53
CA ARG A 26 -15.40 8.33 16.40
C ARG A 26 -16.68 7.58 16.76
N ALA A 27 -17.33 6.96 15.77
CA ALA A 27 -18.57 6.19 15.98
C ALA A 27 -18.34 4.99 16.91
N ALA A 28 -17.13 4.41 16.92
CA ALA A 28 -16.74 3.36 17.84
C ALA A 28 -16.39 3.85 19.25
N GLY A 29 -16.48 5.16 19.53
CA GLY A 29 -16.14 5.75 20.83
C GLY A 29 -14.64 5.75 21.14
N LEU A 30 -13.79 5.64 20.11
CA LEU A 30 -12.34 5.64 20.25
C LEU A 30 -11.75 7.06 20.08
N PRO A 31 -10.56 7.34 20.65
CA PRO A 31 -9.82 8.55 20.34
C PRO A 31 -9.51 8.65 18.84
N PRO A 32 -9.46 9.87 18.25
CA PRO A 32 -9.11 10.05 16.84
C PRO A 32 -7.81 9.33 16.47
N ALA A 33 -7.79 8.71 15.29
CA ALA A 33 -6.57 8.06 14.81
C ALA A 33 -5.52 9.14 14.48
N ARG A 34 -4.26 8.88 14.79
CA ARG A 34 -3.16 9.74 14.34
C ARG A 34 -2.98 9.56 12.83
N VAL A 35 -2.93 10.66 12.09
CA VAL A 35 -2.71 10.64 10.63
C VAL A 35 -1.24 10.86 10.33
N VAL A 36 -0.62 9.95 9.57
CA VAL A 36 0.71 10.10 9.00
C VAL A 36 0.54 10.32 7.49
N ALA A 37 0.94 11.49 7.00
CA ALA A 37 0.70 11.83 5.60
C ALA A 37 1.74 11.18 4.68
N TRP A 38 1.30 10.62 3.55
CA TRP A 38 2.21 10.03 2.55
C TRP A 38 3.28 11.00 2.05
N ARG A 39 2.92 12.29 1.90
CA ARG A 39 3.89 13.33 1.50
C ARG A 39 5.08 13.41 2.44
N ASP A 40 4.88 13.23 3.74
CA ASP A 40 5.94 13.35 4.74
C ASP A 40 6.81 12.09 4.74
N VAL A 41 6.18 10.92 4.63
CA VAL A 41 6.87 9.63 4.46
C VAL A 41 7.76 9.64 3.22
N LEU A 42 7.25 10.12 2.10
CA LEU A 42 7.94 10.08 0.80
C LEU A 42 9.00 11.17 0.65
N ARG A 43 8.87 12.33 1.32
CA ARG A 43 9.89 13.39 1.30
C ARG A 43 11.08 13.10 2.19
N ALA A 44 10.85 12.43 3.33
CA ALA A 44 11.92 12.08 4.24
C ALA A 44 12.89 11.02 3.66
N ASP A 45 12.55 10.42 2.50
CA ASP A 45 13.23 9.25 1.91
C ASP A 45 13.45 8.12 2.95
N SER A 46 12.63 8.14 4.02
CA SER A 46 12.83 7.39 5.26
C SER A 46 11.49 7.29 5.99
N ALA A 47 11.20 6.10 6.51
CA ALA A 47 10.04 5.87 7.35
C ALA A 47 10.05 6.70 8.65
N SER A 48 11.22 7.24 9.07
CA SER A 48 11.42 7.91 10.36
C SER A 48 10.51 9.12 10.62
N ALA A 49 9.84 9.63 9.58
CA ALA A 49 8.79 10.64 9.72
C ALA A 49 7.51 10.12 10.40
N ALA A 50 7.28 8.81 10.44
CA ALA A 50 6.06 8.21 10.96
C ALA A 50 6.02 8.17 12.49
N GLY A 51 7.17 7.97 13.15
CA GLY A 51 7.32 8.10 14.60
C GLY A 51 6.39 7.18 15.37
N PHE A 52 6.35 5.89 15.01
CA PHE A 52 5.48 4.92 15.66
C PHE A 52 5.88 4.66 17.12
N ALA A 53 4.91 4.25 17.93
CA ALA A 53 5.12 3.91 19.34
C ALA A 53 4.51 2.55 19.69
N ALA A 54 5.04 1.95 20.76
CA ALA A 54 4.58 0.64 21.24
C ALA A 54 3.06 0.63 21.52
N GLY A 55 2.39 -0.45 21.10
CA GLY A 55 0.95 -0.63 21.25
C GLY A 55 0.08 0.17 20.27
N GLU A 56 0.68 0.89 19.31
CA GLU A 56 -0.08 1.46 18.18
C GLU A 56 -0.50 0.37 17.20
N THR A 57 -1.69 0.54 16.60
CA THR A 57 -2.17 -0.28 15.49
C THR A 57 -2.22 0.58 14.23
N VAL A 58 -1.46 0.19 13.21
CA VAL A 58 -1.18 0.98 12.01
C VAL A 58 -1.95 0.44 10.81
N ARG A 59 -2.83 1.27 10.26
CA ARG A 59 -3.48 1.08 8.96
C ARG A 59 -2.66 1.82 7.90
N ILE A 60 -2.39 1.18 6.76
CA ILE A 60 -1.74 1.82 5.62
C ILE A 60 -2.75 1.92 4.48
N ASP A 61 -3.19 3.13 4.13
CA ASP A 61 -4.09 3.38 3.01
C ASP A 61 -3.34 3.67 1.70
N SER A 62 -4.04 3.55 0.58
CA SER A 62 -3.49 3.83 -0.74
C SER A 62 -2.99 5.28 -0.88
N PRO A 63 -1.90 5.52 -1.63
CA PRO A 63 -1.27 6.84 -1.75
C PRO A 63 -1.89 7.74 -2.84
N GLY A 64 -2.94 7.29 -3.54
CA GLY A 64 -3.51 7.99 -4.69
C GLY A 64 -4.35 9.23 -4.34
N GLU A 65 -4.80 9.93 -5.38
CA GLU A 65 -5.66 11.13 -5.30
C GLU A 65 -4.97 12.34 -4.61
N ASP A 66 -3.64 12.38 -4.61
CA ASP A 66 -2.82 13.54 -4.21
C ASP A 66 -1.71 13.73 -5.26
N GLY A 67 -1.71 14.88 -5.94
CA GLY A 67 -0.81 15.13 -7.07
C GLY A 67 0.66 15.24 -6.68
N GLU A 68 0.96 15.67 -5.45
CA GLU A 68 2.34 15.72 -4.97
C GLU A 68 2.85 14.31 -4.66
N VAL A 69 2.03 13.49 -3.99
CA VAL A 69 2.36 12.09 -3.74
C VAL A 69 2.58 11.35 -5.06
N GLU A 70 1.73 11.60 -6.06
CA GLU A 70 1.90 11.02 -7.40
C GLU A 70 3.20 11.46 -8.05
N LEU A 71 3.57 12.74 -7.95
CA LEU A 71 4.85 13.24 -8.45
C LEU A 71 6.04 12.59 -7.74
N LEU A 72 5.99 12.41 -6.41
CA LEU A 72 7.06 11.77 -5.63
C LEU A 72 7.25 10.29 -5.99
N LEU A 73 6.15 9.57 -6.22
CA LEU A 73 6.17 8.16 -6.57
C LEU A 73 6.51 7.93 -8.05
N ARG A 74 5.84 8.63 -8.97
CA ARG A 74 5.93 8.41 -10.42
C ARG A 74 7.03 9.24 -11.08
N GLY A 75 7.29 10.45 -10.59
CA GLY A 75 8.14 11.44 -11.24
C GLY A 75 7.48 12.19 -12.40
N ALA A 76 6.16 12.03 -12.60
CA ALA A 76 5.38 12.74 -13.60
C ALA A 76 4.11 13.31 -12.94
N GLY A 77 3.79 14.58 -13.22
CA GLY A 77 2.62 15.26 -12.64
C GLY A 77 1.35 15.22 -13.48
N ASP A 78 1.42 14.72 -14.72
CA ASP A 78 0.26 14.59 -15.61
C ASP A 78 -0.46 13.25 -15.34
N PRO A 79 -1.70 13.27 -14.83
CA PRO A 79 -2.46 12.06 -14.49
C PRO A 79 -2.85 11.22 -15.72
N THR A 80 -2.74 11.75 -16.93
CA THR A 80 -3.07 11.03 -18.17
C THR A 80 -1.91 10.20 -18.72
N ARG A 81 -0.70 10.36 -18.20
CA ARG A 81 0.49 9.63 -18.67
C ARG A 81 0.67 8.32 -17.91
N VAL A 82 0.82 7.23 -18.65
CA VAL A 82 1.02 5.86 -18.10
C VAL A 82 2.48 5.54 -17.76
N GLU A 83 3.40 6.44 -18.08
CA GLU A 83 4.83 6.32 -17.80
C GLU A 83 5.12 6.27 -16.29
N GLY A 84 6.30 5.76 -15.93
CA GLY A 84 6.74 5.74 -14.53
C GLY A 84 5.99 4.75 -13.63
N THR A 85 5.11 3.90 -14.16
CA THR A 85 4.36 2.91 -13.35
C THR A 85 5.29 1.94 -12.61
N ALA A 86 6.39 1.50 -13.24
CA ALA A 86 7.39 0.67 -12.56
C ALA A 86 8.09 1.41 -11.43
N ARG A 87 8.41 2.69 -11.62
CA ARG A 87 9.00 3.56 -10.58
C ARG A 87 8.03 3.78 -9.42
N TRP A 88 6.77 4.09 -9.73
CA TRP A 88 5.69 4.25 -8.77
C TRP A 88 5.54 2.99 -7.92
N TYR A 89 5.46 1.82 -8.55
CA TYR A 89 5.34 0.53 -7.87
C TYR A 89 6.54 0.25 -6.94
N GLY A 90 7.76 0.40 -7.46
CA GLY A 90 8.98 0.17 -6.68
C GLY A 90 9.10 1.11 -5.48
N ARG A 91 8.80 2.40 -5.66
CA ARG A 91 8.83 3.37 -4.56
C ARG A 91 7.74 3.13 -3.52
N PHE A 92 6.53 2.82 -3.97
CA PHE A 92 5.40 2.59 -3.06
C PHE A 92 5.63 1.33 -2.21
N THR A 93 5.99 0.20 -2.83
CA THR A 93 6.28 -1.04 -2.09
C THR A 93 7.47 -0.86 -1.14
N ALA A 94 8.54 -0.20 -1.56
CA ALA A 94 9.67 0.11 -0.68
C ALA A 94 9.26 0.96 0.54
N ALA A 95 8.43 1.98 0.34
CA ALA A 95 7.93 2.83 1.42
C ALA A 95 7.04 2.04 2.40
N VAL A 96 6.14 1.19 1.90
CA VAL A 96 5.30 0.33 2.74
C VAL A 96 6.15 -0.64 3.57
N HIS A 97 7.14 -1.29 2.97
CA HIS A 97 8.06 -2.16 3.69
C HIS A 97 8.89 -1.39 4.74
N ALA A 98 9.31 -0.16 4.44
CA ALA A 98 10.04 0.67 5.39
C ALA A 98 9.17 1.05 6.60
N LEU A 99 7.93 1.51 6.37
CA LEU A 99 6.96 1.81 7.41
C LEU A 99 6.68 0.60 8.29
N ALA A 100 6.49 -0.58 7.68
CA ALA A 100 6.20 -1.79 8.43
C ALA A 100 7.38 -2.21 9.32
N ARG A 101 8.61 -2.13 8.81
CA ARG A 101 9.82 -2.39 9.62
C ARG A 101 9.93 -1.44 10.80
N GLU A 102 9.66 -0.16 10.60
CA GLU A 102 9.68 0.83 11.69
C GLU A 102 8.61 0.56 12.73
N ALA A 103 7.36 0.29 12.29
CA ALA A 103 6.27 -0.03 13.19
C ALA A 103 6.61 -1.24 14.07
N VAL A 104 7.13 -2.32 13.48
CA VAL A 104 7.58 -3.51 14.22
C VAL A 104 8.71 -3.18 15.19
N ALA A 105 9.71 -2.42 14.76
CA ALA A 105 10.82 -2.00 15.62
C ALA A 105 10.37 -1.14 16.81
N ALA A 106 9.31 -0.35 16.63
CA ALA A 106 8.69 0.46 17.67
C ALA A 106 7.71 -0.32 18.58
N GLY A 107 7.45 -1.60 18.32
CA GLY A 107 6.46 -2.40 19.04
C GLY A 107 5.00 -2.07 18.69
N ALA A 108 4.78 -1.48 17.51
CA ALA A 108 3.46 -1.29 16.91
C ALA A 108 3.08 -2.50 16.05
N THR A 109 1.78 -2.65 15.78
CA THR A 109 1.23 -3.70 14.92
C THR A 109 0.71 -3.10 13.63
N VAL A 110 1.20 -3.55 12.48
CA VAL A 110 0.63 -3.20 11.17
C VAL A 110 -0.54 -4.13 10.88
N LEU A 111 -1.67 -3.59 10.41
CA LEU A 111 -2.88 -4.38 10.16
C LEU A 111 -2.75 -5.34 8.98
N ASP A 112 -2.07 -4.90 7.92
CA ASP A 112 -1.90 -5.66 6.68
C ASP A 112 -0.42 -6.05 6.52
N ASP A 113 -0.15 -7.24 5.99
CA ASP A 113 1.21 -7.68 5.72
C ASP A 113 1.78 -6.88 4.52
N PRO A 114 2.93 -6.21 4.66
CA PRO A 114 3.50 -5.39 3.58
C PRO A 114 3.90 -6.22 2.35
N GLY A 115 4.18 -7.52 2.51
CA GLY A 115 4.49 -8.46 1.43
C GLY A 115 3.26 -8.84 0.59
N GLU A 116 2.08 -8.92 1.20
CA GLU A 116 0.83 -9.22 0.46
C GLU A 116 0.52 -8.14 -0.58
N LEU A 117 0.88 -6.88 -0.32
CA LEU A 117 0.70 -5.80 -1.27
C LEU A 117 1.35 -6.12 -2.62
N SER A 118 2.59 -6.61 -2.62
CA SER A 118 3.31 -6.97 -3.85
C SER A 118 2.61 -8.10 -4.62
N VAL A 119 2.07 -9.08 -3.90
CA VAL A 119 1.30 -10.20 -4.47
C VAL A 119 0.01 -9.70 -5.11
N LEU A 120 -0.71 -8.80 -4.44
CA LEU A 120 -1.99 -8.25 -4.93
C LEU A 120 -1.81 -7.35 -6.17
N PHE A 121 -0.65 -6.70 -6.31
CA PHE A 121 -0.29 -5.95 -7.54
C PHE A 121 0.07 -6.86 -8.71
N ASP A 122 0.79 -7.96 -8.48
CA ASP A 122 1.23 -8.86 -9.55
C ASP A 122 0.19 -9.96 -9.82
N LYS A 123 -0.53 -9.85 -10.93
CA LYS A 123 -1.55 -10.83 -11.31
C LYS A 123 -1.02 -12.25 -11.46
N ARG A 124 0.26 -12.44 -11.77
CA ARG A 124 0.87 -13.78 -11.85
C ARG A 124 0.99 -14.41 -10.48
N LEU A 125 1.49 -13.64 -9.51
CA LEU A 125 1.61 -14.07 -8.11
C LEU A 125 0.24 -14.28 -7.47
N CYS A 126 -0.66 -13.30 -7.64
CA CYS A 126 -2.02 -13.37 -7.11
C CYS A 126 -2.77 -14.61 -7.64
N HIS A 127 -2.72 -14.88 -8.94
CA HIS A 127 -3.33 -16.09 -9.52
C HIS A 127 -2.71 -17.36 -8.92
N GLY A 128 -1.38 -17.42 -8.78
CA GLY A 128 -0.71 -18.58 -8.19
C GLY A 128 -1.12 -18.85 -6.74
N VAL A 129 -1.27 -17.80 -5.93
CA VAL A 129 -1.75 -17.93 -4.54
C VAL A 129 -3.20 -18.42 -4.48
N LEU A 130 -4.08 -17.86 -5.32
CA LEU A 130 -5.49 -18.27 -5.37
C LEU A 130 -5.66 -19.70 -5.87
N ASP A 131 -4.97 -20.07 -6.96
CA ASP A 131 -4.98 -21.42 -7.54
C ASP A 131 -4.45 -22.45 -6.54
N GLY A 132 -3.32 -22.16 -5.88
CA GLY A 132 -2.76 -23.03 -4.83
C GLY A 132 -3.70 -23.21 -3.62
N ALA A 133 -4.60 -22.27 -3.36
CA ALA A 133 -5.63 -22.36 -2.34
C ALA A 133 -6.94 -23.03 -2.83
N GLY A 134 -6.98 -23.48 -4.09
CA GLY A 134 -8.18 -24.07 -4.70
C GLY A 134 -9.28 -23.05 -5.03
N VAL A 135 -8.96 -21.76 -5.07
CA VAL A 135 -9.90 -20.71 -5.46
C VAL A 135 -9.89 -20.59 -6.99
N PRO A 136 -11.05 -20.77 -7.66
CA PRO A 136 -11.11 -20.67 -9.12
C PRO A 136 -10.69 -19.29 -9.62
N VAL A 137 -9.76 -19.27 -10.57
CA VAL A 137 -9.32 -18.06 -11.27
C VAL A 137 -9.62 -18.16 -12.77
N PRO A 138 -9.99 -17.05 -13.44
CA PRO A 138 -10.15 -17.06 -14.90
C PRO A 138 -8.85 -17.40 -15.61
N LEU A 139 -8.96 -18.10 -16.75
CA LEU A 139 -7.83 -18.28 -17.65
C LEU A 139 -7.26 -16.92 -18.05
N SER A 140 -5.94 -16.79 -18.01
CA SER A 140 -5.22 -15.62 -18.47
C SER A 140 -3.94 -16.04 -19.18
N PRO A 141 -3.67 -15.54 -20.40
CA PRO A 141 -2.43 -15.86 -21.11
C PRO A 141 -1.19 -15.27 -20.43
N THR A 142 -1.37 -14.22 -19.63
CA THR A 142 -0.28 -13.45 -19.00
C THR A 142 -0.26 -13.56 -17.47
N SER A 143 -1.20 -14.29 -16.87
CA SER A 143 -1.32 -14.42 -15.41
C SER A 143 -1.44 -15.89 -15.00
N GLY A 144 -0.90 -16.23 -13.84
CA GLY A 144 -0.82 -17.59 -13.32
C GLY A 144 0.62 -18.07 -13.18
N PRO A 145 0.84 -19.13 -12.38
CA PRO A 145 2.18 -19.64 -12.08
C PRO A 145 2.88 -20.23 -13.31
N ALA A 146 2.12 -20.70 -14.29
CA ALA A 146 2.63 -21.23 -15.56
C ALA A 146 2.70 -20.19 -16.69
N ALA A 147 2.25 -18.94 -16.46
CA ALA A 147 2.24 -17.93 -17.50
C ALA A 147 3.67 -17.42 -17.79
N PRO A 148 4.06 -17.30 -19.06
CA PRO A 148 5.38 -16.81 -19.42
C PRO A 148 5.57 -15.34 -19.02
N ALA A 149 6.79 -14.98 -18.63
CA ALA A 149 7.14 -13.59 -18.40
C ALA A 149 7.14 -12.83 -19.73
N VAL A 150 6.23 -11.85 -19.88
CA VAL A 150 6.18 -10.94 -21.02
C VAL A 150 6.85 -9.62 -20.67
N ALA A 151 7.84 -9.21 -21.47
CA ALA A 151 8.59 -7.98 -21.25
C ALA A 151 8.03 -6.77 -22.03
N GLY A 152 7.00 -6.97 -22.86
CA GLY A 152 6.41 -5.90 -23.65
C GLY A 152 5.33 -6.38 -24.61
N TRP A 153 4.79 -5.43 -25.38
CA TRP A 153 3.63 -5.65 -26.25
C TRP A 153 3.84 -6.73 -27.30
N ALA A 154 5.03 -6.81 -27.90
CA ALA A 154 5.34 -7.86 -28.88
C ALA A 154 5.26 -9.27 -28.26
N GLY A 155 5.72 -9.42 -27.01
CA GLY A 155 5.62 -10.67 -26.26
C GLY A 155 4.18 -11.02 -25.93
N VAL A 156 3.37 -10.04 -25.52
CA VAL A 156 1.93 -10.24 -25.28
C VAL A 156 1.20 -10.70 -26.55
N ARG A 157 1.54 -10.14 -27.72
CA ARG A 157 0.91 -10.55 -29.00
C ARG A 157 1.31 -11.94 -29.50
N ALA A 158 2.36 -12.53 -28.93
CA ALA A 158 2.86 -13.84 -29.33
C ALA A 158 2.31 -14.99 -28.46
N LEU A 159 1.48 -14.68 -27.47
CA LEU A 159 0.76 -15.64 -26.62
C LEU A 159 -0.55 -16.09 -27.27
#